data_AF-L8FQ50-F1
#
_entry.id   AF-L8FQ50-F1
#
_cell.length_a   1.000
_cell.length_b   1.000
_cell.length_c   1.000
_cell.angle_alpha   90.00
_cell.angle_beta   90.00
_cell.angle_gamma   90.00
#
_symmetry.space_group_name_H-M   'P 1'
#
loop_
_entity.id
_entity.type
_entity.pdbx_description
1 polymer ?
#
loop_
_entity_poly.entity_id
_entity_poly.type
_entity_poly.pdbx_seq_one_letter_code
_entity_poly.pdbx_strand_id
1 'polypeptide(L)'
;MYGDLGRGLGQLTELDLRTARWQVEDSRKRASRRQARLQFGGELRAARAHELRAEKAELKARKLAATEARVARQAINRARNQLKRAGIEARKEERARKNMLTQLYEEGLPIPPELELPIPDPEHPQSESEGQFEGESERGSERGSEEVIVL
;
A
#
# COMPACT_ATOMS: atom_id res chain seq x y z
N MET A 1 7.46 -36.38 -89.04
CA MET A 1 7.69 -37.26 -87.87
C MET A 1 7.85 -36.36 -86.65
N TYR A 2 6.76 -36.03 -85.95
CA TYR A 2 6.82 -35.28 -84.70
C TYR A 2 6.32 -36.19 -83.58
N GLY A 3 7.22 -36.62 -82.72
CA GLY A 3 6.93 -37.45 -81.56
C GLY A 3 7.55 -36.84 -80.30
N ASP A 4 6.73 -36.79 -79.25
CA ASP A 4 7.08 -36.68 -77.83
C ASP A 4 7.89 -35.47 -77.33
N LEU A 5 7.17 -34.38 -77.00
CA LEU A 5 7.63 -33.36 -76.05
C LEU A 5 6.68 -33.18 -74.84
N GLY A 6 5.69 -34.06 -74.66
CA GLY A 6 4.65 -33.91 -73.63
C GLY A 6 4.97 -34.53 -72.25
N ARG A 7 6.03 -35.32 -72.11
CA ARG A 7 6.23 -36.20 -70.93
C ARG A 7 7.03 -35.58 -69.78
N GLY A 8 7.78 -34.51 -70.02
CA GLY A 8 8.69 -33.89 -69.03
C GLY A 8 8.03 -32.89 -68.09
N LEU A 9 7.05 -32.11 -68.59
CA LEU A 9 6.41 -31.04 -67.81
C LEU A 9 5.38 -31.58 -66.79
N GLY A 10 4.68 -32.67 -67.10
CA GLY A 10 3.72 -33.31 -66.18
C GLY A 10 4.39 -33.94 -64.96
N GLN A 11 5.56 -34.56 -65.13
CA GLN A 11 6.29 -35.21 -64.03
C GLN A 11 6.85 -34.21 -63.01
N LEU A 12 7.29 -33.03 -63.47
CA LEU A 12 7.69 -31.94 -62.57
C LEU A 12 6.50 -31.48 -61.72
N THR A 13 5.34 -31.27 -62.34
CA THR A 13 4.13 -30.86 -61.61
C THR A 13 3.64 -31.93 -60.63
N GLU A 14 3.77 -33.22 -60.97
CA GLU A 14 3.42 -34.31 -60.05
C GLU A 14 4.37 -34.40 -58.85
N LEU A 15 5.67 -34.17 -59.06
CA LEU A 15 6.66 -34.12 -57.99
C LEU A 15 6.41 -32.93 -57.05
N ASP A 16 6.09 -31.77 -57.60
CA ASP A 16 5.76 -30.57 -56.82
C ASP A 16 4.47 -30.75 -56.01
N LEU A 17 3.46 -31.43 -56.58
CA LEU A 17 2.25 -31.78 -55.84
C LEU A 17 2.54 -32.78 -54.70
N ARG A 18 3.48 -33.72 -54.89
CA ARG A 18 3.89 -34.67 -53.84
C ARG A 18 4.66 -33.98 -52.72
N THR A 19 5.58 -33.07 -53.05
CA THR A 19 6.34 -32.32 -52.04
C THR A 19 5.45 -31.37 -51.24
N ALA A 20 4.50 -30.70 -51.90
CA ALA A 20 3.50 -29.86 -51.22
C ALA A 20 2.63 -30.67 -50.25
N ARG A 21 2.17 -31.86 -50.66
CA ARG A 21 1.41 -32.78 -49.78
C ARG A 21 2.25 -33.23 -48.59
N TRP A 22 3.50 -33.59 -48.82
CA TRP A 22 4.43 -34.01 -47.76
C TRP A 22 4.69 -32.88 -46.75
N GLN A 23 4.86 -31.64 -47.19
CA GLN A 23 5.03 -30.47 -46.31
C GLN A 23 3.79 -30.22 -45.44
N VAL A 24 2.58 -30.35 -46.01
CA VAL A 24 1.33 -30.20 -45.26
C VAL A 24 1.19 -31.32 -44.22
N GLU A 25 1.52 -32.56 -44.57
CA GLU A 25 1.51 -33.65 -43.59
C GLU A 25 2.55 -33.46 -42.48
N ASP A 26 3.76 -33.05 -42.82
CA ASP A 26 4.84 -32.86 -41.85
C ASP A 26 4.52 -31.70 -40.90
N SER A 27 3.94 -30.59 -41.41
CA SER A 27 3.46 -29.49 -40.58
C SER A 27 2.34 -29.91 -39.62
N ARG A 28 1.39 -30.75 -40.07
CA ARG A 28 0.35 -31.33 -39.20
C ARG A 28 0.94 -32.25 -38.12
N LYS A 29 1.90 -33.10 -38.47
CA LYS A 29 2.60 -33.98 -37.52
C LYS A 29 3.38 -33.17 -36.47
N ARG A 30 4.05 -32.08 -36.89
CA ARG A 30 4.74 -31.14 -35.98
C ARG A 30 3.77 -30.44 -35.04
N ALA A 31 2.62 -29.99 -35.53
CA ALA A 31 1.58 -29.37 -34.71
C ALA A 31 1.02 -30.36 -33.66
N SER A 32 0.70 -31.59 -34.07
CA SER A 32 0.23 -32.65 -33.18
C SER A 32 1.26 -33.01 -32.10
N ARG A 33 2.55 -33.15 -32.44
CA ARG A 33 3.62 -33.41 -31.46
C ARG A 33 3.78 -32.25 -30.47
N ARG A 34 3.65 -31.00 -30.91
CA ARG A 34 3.67 -29.83 -30.02
C ARG A 34 2.49 -29.84 -29.05
N GLN A 35 1.31 -30.21 -29.54
CA GLN A 35 0.10 -30.32 -28.74
C GLN A 35 0.17 -31.49 -27.73
N ALA A 36 0.74 -32.63 -28.13
CA ALA A 36 0.97 -33.77 -27.24
C ALA A 36 1.96 -33.44 -26.11
N ARG A 37 2.97 -32.60 -26.36
CA ARG A 37 3.90 -32.13 -25.32
C ARG A 37 3.27 -31.18 -24.31
N LEU A 38 2.23 -30.42 -24.69
CA LEU A 38 1.45 -29.60 -23.76
C LEU A 38 0.56 -30.43 -22.80
N GLN A 39 0.33 -31.71 -23.11
CA GLN A 39 -0.49 -32.62 -22.29
C GLN A 39 0.30 -33.42 -21.23
N PHE A 40 1.65 -33.38 -21.26
CA PHE A 40 2.48 -34.00 -20.23
C PHE A 40 2.40 -33.17 -18.93
N GLY A 41 1.39 -33.43 -18.10
CA GLY A 41 1.19 -32.78 -16.80
C GLY A 41 -0.24 -32.78 -16.23
N GLY A 42 -1.23 -33.30 -16.98
CA GLY A 42 -2.65 -33.40 -16.59
C GLY A 42 -3.59 -32.68 -17.55
N GLU A 43 -4.88 -33.04 -17.55
CA GLU A 43 -5.90 -32.41 -18.39
C GLU A 43 -6.09 -30.92 -18.00
N LEU A 44 -5.41 -30.01 -18.71
CA LEU A 44 -5.78 -28.60 -18.74
C LEU A 44 -7.07 -28.45 -19.56
N ARG A 45 -8.20 -28.82 -18.94
CA ARG A 45 -9.52 -28.48 -19.47
C ARG A 45 -9.58 -26.97 -19.63
N ALA A 46 -10.03 -26.49 -20.79
CA ALA A 46 -10.08 -25.06 -21.09
C ALA A 46 -10.77 -24.26 -19.96
N ALA A 47 -11.84 -24.81 -19.40
CA ALA A 47 -12.54 -24.27 -18.23
C ALA A 47 -11.59 -24.02 -17.04
N ARG A 48 -10.81 -25.02 -16.63
CA ARG A 48 -9.83 -24.92 -15.53
C ARG A 48 -8.75 -23.87 -15.81
N ALA A 49 -8.34 -23.71 -17.07
CA ALA A 49 -7.39 -22.66 -17.45
C ALA A 49 -7.99 -21.25 -17.31
N HIS A 50 -9.28 -21.08 -17.62
CA HIS A 50 -9.99 -19.83 -17.41
C HIS A 50 -10.19 -19.52 -15.93
N GLU A 51 -10.58 -20.51 -15.11
CA GLU A 51 -10.70 -20.39 -13.65
C GLU A 51 -9.38 -19.93 -13.02
N LEU A 52 -8.27 -20.60 -13.33
CA LEU A 52 -6.95 -20.22 -12.81
C LEU A 52 -6.50 -18.82 -13.24
N ARG A 53 -6.96 -18.33 -14.41
CA ARG A 53 -6.70 -16.95 -14.84
C ARG A 53 -7.54 -15.96 -14.05
N ALA A 54 -8.82 -16.27 -13.81
CA ALA A 54 -9.72 -15.44 -13.01
C ALA A 54 -9.21 -15.33 -11.56
N GLU A 55 -8.88 -16.44 -10.91
CA GLU A 55 -8.32 -16.46 -9.55
C GLU A 55 -7.03 -15.62 -9.44
N LYS A 56 -6.13 -15.75 -10.43
CA LYS A 56 -4.91 -14.94 -10.47
C LYS A 56 -5.20 -13.45 -10.65
N ALA A 57 -6.20 -13.11 -11.47
CA ALA A 57 -6.61 -11.71 -11.66
C ALA A 57 -7.23 -11.14 -10.37
N GLU A 58 -8.10 -11.89 -9.71
CA GLU A 58 -8.69 -11.51 -8.42
C GLU A 58 -7.63 -11.34 -7.34
N LEU A 59 -6.68 -12.29 -7.22
CA LEU A 59 -5.60 -12.20 -6.25
C LEU A 59 -4.72 -10.97 -6.51
N LYS A 60 -4.44 -10.65 -7.78
CA LYS A 60 -3.70 -9.43 -8.15
C LYS A 60 -4.49 -8.17 -7.77
N ALA A 61 -5.77 -8.12 -8.08
CA ALA A 61 -6.64 -7.00 -7.71
C ALA A 61 -6.66 -6.79 -6.18
N ARG A 62 -6.80 -7.86 -5.40
CA ARG A 62 -6.74 -7.80 -3.93
C ARG A 62 -5.40 -7.29 -3.42
N LYS A 63 -4.29 -7.73 -4.01
CA LYS A 63 -2.95 -7.25 -3.63
C LYS A 63 -2.77 -5.76 -3.93
N LEU A 64 -3.22 -5.30 -5.09
CA LEU A 64 -3.17 -3.88 -5.46
C LEU A 64 -3.99 -3.03 -4.47
N ALA A 65 -5.24 -3.43 -4.21
CA ALA A 65 -6.10 -2.75 -3.24
C ALA A 65 -5.47 -2.74 -1.83
N ALA A 66 -4.87 -3.85 -1.39
CA ALA A 66 -4.19 -3.92 -0.10
C ALA A 66 -2.96 -2.99 -0.04
N THR A 67 -2.20 -2.88 -1.12
CA THR A 67 -1.05 -1.96 -1.17
C THR A 67 -1.50 -0.50 -1.13
N GLU A 68 -2.54 -0.13 -1.86
CA GLU A 68 -3.11 1.21 -1.86
C GLU A 68 -3.66 1.58 -0.49
N ALA A 69 -4.44 0.69 0.13
CA ALA A 69 -4.96 0.88 1.48
C ALA A 69 -3.84 1.03 2.52
N ARG A 70 -2.75 0.25 2.38
CA ARG A 70 -1.58 0.37 3.25
C ARG A 70 -0.91 1.72 3.11
N VAL A 71 -0.69 2.20 1.88
CA VAL A 71 -0.08 3.51 1.62
C VAL A 71 -0.94 4.63 2.19
N ALA A 72 -2.26 4.58 1.97
CA ALA A 72 -3.20 5.55 2.54
C ALA A 72 -3.14 5.59 4.08
N ARG A 73 -3.15 4.42 4.74
CA ARG A 73 -3.01 4.34 6.20
C ARG A 73 -1.67 4.90 6.69
N GLN A 74 -0.58 4.62 5.98
CA GLN A 74 0.73 5.17 6.32
C GLN A 74 0.76 6.70 6.18
N ALA A 75 0.16 7.26 5.13
CA ALA A 75 0.06 8.70 4.95
C ALA A 75 -0.74 9.36 6.08
N ILE A 76 -1.91 8.81 6.42
CA ILE A 76 -2.74 9.30 7.54
C ILE A 76 -1.97 9.24 8.86
N ASN A 77 -1.32 8.12 9.16
CA ASN A 77 -0.57 7.97 10.41
C ASN A 77 0.64 8.91 10.48
N ARG A 78 1.33 9.16 9.35
CA ARG A 78 2.41 10.14 9.29
C ARG A 78 1.90 11.55 9.60
N ALA A 79 0.80 11.97 8.97
CA ALA A 79 0.18 13.27 9.21
C ALA A 79 -0.27 13.42 10.69
N ARG A 80 -0.93 12.40 11.25
CA ARG A 80 -1.32 12.38 12.67
C ARG A 80 -0.12 12.51 13.60
N ASN A 81 0.97 11.79 13.33
CA ASN A 81 2.17 11.87 14.16
C ASN A 81 2.87 13.23 14.05
N GLN A 82 2.83 13.88 12.88
CA GLN A 82 3.35 15.23 12.69
C GLN A 82 2.54 16.24 13.51
N LEU A 83 1.20 16.20 13.44
CA LEU A 83 0.32 17.05 14.24
C LEU A 83 0.57 16.86 15.74
N LYS A 84 0.65 15.61 16.20
CA LYS A 84 0.93 15.29 17.61
C LYS A 84 2.27 15.84 18.08
N ARG A 85 3.32 15.75 17.27
CA ARG A 85 4.64 16.31 17.61
C ARG A 85 4.58 17.82 17.74
N ALA A 86 4.01 18.49 16.74
CA ALA A 86 3.82 19.93 16.76
C ALA A 86 2.97 20.38 17.96
N GLY A 87 1.94 19.63 18.34
CA GLY A 87 1.12 19.91 19.53
C GLY A 87 1.84 19.71 20.85
N ILE A 88 2.74 18.73 20.94
CA ILE A 88 3.60 18.56 22.12
C ILE A 88 4.59 19.73 22.24
N GLU A 89 5.16 20.17 21.13
CA GLU A 89 6.08 21.32 21.07
C GLU A 89 5.36 22.61 21.49
N ALA A 90 4.20 22.91 20.88
CA ALA A 90 3.38 24.06 21.24
C ALA A 90 2.99 24.08 22.73
N ARG A 91 2.60 22.93 23.31
CA ARG A 91 2.29 22.84 24.75
C ARG A 91 3.50 23.06 25.65
N LYS A 92 4.70 22.66 25.22
CA LYS A 92 5.94 22.95 25.97
C LYS A 92 6.27 24.43 25.91
N GLU A 93 6.15 25.04 24.74
CA GLU A 93 6.38 26.47 24.54
C GLU A 93 5.36 27.29 25.34
N GLU A 94 4.08 26.92 25.32
CA GLU A 94 3.03 27.61 26.08
C GLU A 94 3.26 27.50 27.60
N ARG A 95 3.74 26.35 28.09
CA ARG A 95 4.18 26.23 29.49
C ARG A 95 5.36 27.14 29.81
N ALA A 96 6.34 27.24 28.92
CA ALA A 96 7.46 28.15 29.08
C ALA A 96 7.01 29.62 29.08
N ARG A 97 6.12 30.00 28.15
CA ARG A 97 5.49 31.33 28.09
C ARG A 97 4.82 31.67 29.42
N LYS A 98 3.98 30.77 29.96
CA LYS A 98 3.31 30.95 31.25
C LYS A 98 4.28 31.11 32.40
N ASN A 99 5.33 30.29 32.47
CA ASN A 99 6.36 30.41 33.51
C ASN A 99 7.12 31.74 33.46
N MET A 100 7.43 32.25 32.25
CA MET A 100 8.04 33.57 32.08
C MET A 100 7.08 34.68 32.51
N LEU A 101 5.79 34.57 32.17
CA LEU A 101 4.77 35.52 32.61
C LEU A 101 4.62 35.57 34.13
N THR A 102 4.61 34.42 34.80
CA THR A 102 4.54 34.39 36.27
C THR A 102 5.76 35.07 36.90
N GLN A 103 6.97 34.84 36.35
CA GLN A 103 8.19 35.51 36.83
C GLN A 103 8.13 37.02 36.65
N LEU A 104 7.75 37.51 35.46
CA LEU A 104 7.61 38.95 35.20
C LEU A 104 6.57 39.61 36.10
N TYR A 105 5.47 38.90 36.37
CA TYR A 105 4.43 39.36 37.28
C TYR A 105 4.95 39.45 38.73
N GLU A 106 5.67 38.43 39.20
CA GLU A 106 6.31 38.42 40.52
C GLU A 106 7.36 39.54 40.67
N GLU A 107 8.11 39.85 39.61
CA GLU A 107 9.11 40.92 39.58
C GLU A 107 8.48 42.31 39.34
N GLY A 108 7.18 42.39 39.05
CA GLY A 108 6.49 43.65 38.73
C GLY A 108 6.95 44.31 37.43
N LEU A 109 7.53 43.53 36.52
CA LEU A 109 8.03 44.01 35.24
C LEU A 109 6.92 44.03 34.18
N PRO A 110 6.98 44.96 33.21
CA PRO A 110 6.03 44.98 32.11
C PRO A 110 6.18 43.73 31.24
N ILE A 111 5.04 43.20 30.79
CA ILE A 111 4.99 42.03 29.91
C ILE A 111 5.42 42.45 28.50
N PRO A 112 6.38 41.75 27.87
CA PRO A 112 6.75 42.02 26.48
C PRO A 112 5.66 41.54 25.52
N PRO A 113 5.50 42.20 24.35
CA PRO A 113 4.43 41.92 23.40
C PRO A 113 4.47 40.49 22.84
N GLU A 114 5.65 39.86 22.79
CA GLU A 114 5.81 38.47 22.33
C GLU A 114 5.11 37.44 23.24
N LEU A 115 4.96 37.76 24.53
CA LEU A 115 4.34 36.87 25.51
C LEU A 115 2.86 37.17 25.73
N GLU A 116 2.32 38.24 25.15
CA GLU A 116 0.90 38.61 25.30
C GLU A 116 -0.03 37.54 24.72
N LEU A 117 0.33 36.99 23.56
CA LEU A 117 -0.51 36.04 22.84
C LEU A 117 -0.24 34.59 23.29
N PRO A 118 -1.30 33.79 23.52
CA PRO A 118 -1.17 32.36 23.71
C PRO A 118 -0.63 31.65 22.48
N ILE A 119 0.18 30.60 22.68
CA ILE A 119 0.70 29.77 21.60
C ILE A 119 -0.36 28.71 21.23
N PRO A 120 -0.84 28.67 19.98
CA PRO A 120 -1.89 27.75 19.57
C PRO A 120 -1.38 26.30 19.46
N ASP A 121 -2.16 25.35 19.95
CA ASP A 121 -1.87 23.92 19.80
C ASP A 121 -2.44 23.39 18.47
N PRO A 122 -1.60 22.96 17.51
CA PRO A 122 -2.08 22.43 16.23
C PRO A 122 -2.78 21.06 16.35
N GLU A 123 -2.57 20.30 17.43
CA GLU A 123 -3.30 19.05 17.71
C GLU A 123 -4.71 19.34 18.25
N HIS A 124 -4.88 20.46 18.93
CA HIS A 124 -6.13 20.94 19.52
C HIS A 124 -6.38 22.39 19.07
N PRO A 125 -6.72 22.62 17.79
CA PRO A 125 -7.04 23.95 17.32
C PRO A 125 -8.17 24.47 18.18
N GLN A 126 -7.90 25.50 18.97
CA GLN A 126 -8.88 26.06 19.89
C GLN A 126 -10.06 26.55 19.07
N SER A 127 -11.15 25.79 19.07
CA SER A 127 -12.47 26.33 18.75
C SER A 127 -12.73 27.39 19.80
N GLU A 128 -13.00 28.63 19.38
CA GLU A 128 -13.35 29.77 20.21
C GLU A 128 -14.46 29.39 21.20
N SER A 129 -14.09 28.88 22.37
CA SER A 129 -14.99 28.36 23.39
C SER A 129 -14.21 28.28 24.69
N GLU A 130 -14.10 29.44 25.32
CA GLU A 130 -14.09 29.65 26.76
C GLU A 130 -12.91 29.05 27.54
N GLY A 131 -12.03 29.95 27.99
CA GLY A 131 -11.09 29.66 29.04
C GLY A 131 -11.82 29.21 30.30
N GLN A 132 -11.57 27.98 30.72
CA GLN A 132 -11.76 27.56 32.10
C GLN A 132 -10.39 27.18 32.65
N PHE A 133 -9.87 28.12 33.44
CA PHE A 133 -8.81 27.89 34.40
C PHE A 133 -9.44 27.08 35.54
N GLU A 134 -9.26 25.78 35.54
CA GLU A 134 -9.38 24.93 36.74
C GLU A 134 -8.02 24.23 36.84
N GLY A 135 -7.19 24.49 37.85
CA GLY A 135 -7.54 24.28 39.25
C GLY A 135 -6.89 22.96 39.66
N GLU A 136 -5.69 23.04 40.25
CA GLU A 136 -5.17 22.08 41.24
C GLU A 136 -5.13 20.59 40.85
N SER A 137 -4.02 20.12 40.27
CA SER A 137 -3.69 18.69 40.35
C SER A 137 -3.04 18.41 41.70
N GLU A 138 -3.86 17.95 42.65
CA GLU A 138 -3.42 17.42 43.93
C GLU A 138 -2.31 16.37 43.75
N ARG A 139 -1.27 16.54 44.56
CA ARG A 139 -0.15 15.62 44.73
C ARG A 139 -0.70 14.29 45.25
N GLY A 140 -0.82 13.29 44.38
CA GLY A 140 -1.01 11.89 44.78
C GLY A 140 0.24 11.36 45.47
N SER A 141 0.36 11.62 46.78
CA SER A 141 1.37 11.01 47.65
C SER A 141 0.78 9.74 48.23
N GLU A 142 0.87 8.62 47.48
CA GLU A 142 0.58 7.28 47.99
C GLU A 142 1.61 6.92 49.08
N ARG A 143 1.29 7.28 50.32
CA ARG A 143 1.99 6.83 51.51
C ARG A 143 1.41 5.46 51.89
N GLY A 144 2.06 4.40 51.44
CA GLY A 144 1.73 3.02 51.82
C GLY A 144 1.77 2.87 53.34
N SER A 145 0.62 2.61 53.94
CA SER A 145 0.49 2.19 55.33
C SER A 145 0.81 0.70 55.42
N GLU A 146 1.85 0.35 56.20
CA GLU A 146 2.10 -1.01 56.67
C GLU A 146 0.91 -1.50 57.52
N GLU A 147 0.25 -2.57 57.09
CA GLU A 147 -0.69 -3.30 57.92
C GLU A 147 0.10 -4.11 58.96
N VAL A 148 0.05 -3.66 60.22
CA VAL A 148 0.50 -4.46 61.36
C VAL A 148 -0.57 -5.50 61.67
N ILE A 149 -0.32 -6.75 61.27
CA ILE A 149 -1.10 -7.90 61.71
C ILE A 149 -0.71 -8.18 63.17
N VAL A 150 -1.63 -7.93 64.10
CA VAL A 150 -1.51 -8.44 65.48
C VAL A 150 -2.10 -9.85 65.49
N LEU A 151 -1.25 -10.84 65.78
CA LEU A 151 -1.61 -12.24 66.02
C LEU A 151 -2.04 -12.44 67.49
#